data_AF-A0A432VNK3-F1
#
_entry.id   AF-A0A432VNK3-F1
#
_cell.length_a   1.000
_cell.length_b   1.000
_cell.length_c   1.000
_cell.angle_alpha   90.00
_cell.angle_beta   90.00
_cell.angle_gamma   90.00
#
_symmetry.space_group_name_H-M   'P 1'
#
loop_
_entity.id
_entity.type
_entity.pdbx_description
1 polymer ?
#
loop_
_entity_poly.entity_id
_entity_poly.type
_entity_poly.pdbx_seq_one_letter_code
_entity_poly.pdbx_strand_id
1 'polypeptide(L)'
;MQDHASFIPATDTQAASVLYKAIGRFSIEVDVAYPHMICLMVADANSGGASSIWARHFGDLADRDAVLERFQAGALDLLFLAHVTMIFGPAAITGATDRAVKAARKNRDARAETEEKRQRDHKVINLYALDTKRGHKLELQRKSDGHAEWSVRYDRASERDRLCDWLRWQKERFGVFLDHAAEHGAEALTRLLIDEMFETESRIKKEGRGAGGMRPLRMWRGD
;
A
#
# COMPACT_ATOMS: atom_id res chain seq x y z
N MET A 1 2.43 -61.61 37.68
CA MET A 1 2.06 -60.67 38.76
C MET A 1 3.36 -60.25 39.42
N GLN A 2 3.87 -59.03 39.35
CA GLN A 2 3.45 -57.74 38.80
C GLN A 2 4.77 -57.03 38.46
N ASP A 3 4.94 -56.57 37.21
CA ASP A 3 6.00 -55.62 36.87
C ASP A 3 5.62 -54.25 37.44
N HIS A 4 6.39 -53.78 38.43
CA HIS A 4 6.32 -52.40 38.88
C HIS A 4 7.05 -51.52 37.86
N ALA A 5 6.31 -51.10 36.82
CA ALA A 5 6.72 -49.97 35.99
C ALA A 5 6.76 -48.70 36.87
N SER A 6 7.96 -48.26 37.22
CA SER A 6 8.19 -46.95 37.83
C SER A 6 7.80 -45.89 36.81
N PHE A 7 6.64 -45.28 37.04
CA PHE A 7 6.20 -44.10 36.31
C PHE A 7 7.10 -42.93 36.75
N ILE A 8 8.09 -42.59 35.95
CA ILE A 8 8.81 -41.32 36.09
C ILE A 8 7.91 -40.28 35.44
N PRO A 9 7.31 -39.33 36.18
CA PRO A 9 6.62 -38.22 35.54
C PRO A 9 7.69 -37.41 34.81
N ALA A 10 7.49 -37.24 33.50
CA ALA A 10 8.30 -36.34 32.69
C ALA A 10 8.25 -34.94 33.31
N THR A 11 9.36 -34.54 33.93
CA THR A 11 9.57 -33.19 34.45
C THR A 11 9.65 -32.22 33.27
N ASP A 12 8.77 -31.23 33.31
CA ASP A 12 8.78 -29.95 32.60
C ASP A 12 9.29 -29.97 31.15
N THR A 13 8.36 -30.17 30.22
CA THR A 13 8.47 -29.49 28.93
C THR A 13 8.33 -27.99 29.23
N GLN A 14 9.46 -27.31 29.39
CA GLN A 14 9.54 -25.87 29.48
C GLN A 14 8.69 -25.30 28.32
N ALA A 15 7.54 -24.70 28.63
CA ALA A 15 6.67 -24.13 27.62
C ALA A 15 7.51 -23.15 26.81
N ALA A 16 7.75 -23.46 25.54
CA ALA A 16 8.56 -22.61 24.70
C ALA A 16 7.83 -21.28 24.56
N SER A 17 8.36 -20.21 25.16
CA SER A 17 7.87 -18.86 24.97
C SER A 17 8.86 -18.08 24.10
N VAL A 18 8.32 -17.23 23.23
CA VAL A 18 9.11 -16.29 22.44
C VAL A 18 9.18 -14.96 23.20
N LEU A 19 10.40 -14.56 23.56
CA LEU A 19 10.65 -13.26 24.19
C LEU A 19 10.65 -12.15 23.14
N TYR A 20 9.74 -11.19 23.26
CA TYR A 20 9.64 -10.06 22.33
C TYR A 20 10.34 -8.80 22.83
N LYS A 21 10.33 -8.58 24.15
CA LYS A 21 11.03 -7.46 24.80
C LYS A 21 11.22 -7.76 26.28
N ALA A 22 12.39 -7.44 26.83
CA ALA A 22 12.67 -7.48 28.26
C ALA A 22 13.31 -6.17 28.73
N ILE A 23 12.93 -5.70 29.91
CA ILE A 23 13.57 -4.59 30.62
C ILE A 23 13.59 -4.91 32.11
N GLY A 24 14.79 -5.06 32.67
CA GLY A 24 14.97 -5.48 34.06
C GLY A 24 14.32 -6.84 34.32
N ARG A 25 13.42 -6.91 35.31
CA ARG A 25 12.67 -8.13 35.66
C ARG A 25 11.37 -8.34 34.87
N PHE A 26 11.07 -7.48 33.90
CA PHE A 26 9.80 -7.53 33.16
C PHE A 26 10.03 -7.94 31.72
N SER A 27 9.17 -8.81 31.19
CA SER A 27 9.22 -9.26 29.81
C SER A 27 7.83 -9.32 29.17
N ILE A 28 7.78 -9.10 27.86
CA ILE A 28 6.65 -9.44 27.00
C ILE A 28 6.99 -10.72 26.26
N GLU A 29 6.14 -11.72 26.44
CA GLU A 29 6.32 -13.06 25.91
C GLU A 29 5.06 -13.53 25.18
N VAL A 30 5.26 -14.39 24.18
CA VAL A 30 4.19 -15.11 23.48
C VAL A 30 4.45 -16.59 23.64
N ASP A 31 3.47 -17.32 24.15
CA ASP A 31 3.55 -18.77 24.25
C ASP A 31 3.48 -19.39 22.84
N VAL A 32 4.43 -20.27 22.50
CA VAL A 32 4.45 -20.96 21.20
C VAL A 32 3.22 -21.85 21.01
N ALA A 33 2.68 -22.43 22.08
CA ALA A 33 1.45 -23.22 22.03
C ALA A 33 0.20 -22.35 21.87
N TYR A 34 0.26 -21.10 22.32
CA TYR A 34 -0.84 -20.13 22.23
C TYR A 34 -0.38 -18.84 21.55
N PRO A 35 -0.11 -18.89 20.23
CA PRO A 35 0.45 -17.75 19.52
C PRO A 35 -0.45 -16.51 19.60
N HIS A 36 -1.75 -16.67 19.81
CA HIS A 36 -2.71 -15.58 19.97
C HIS A 36 -2.64 -14.88 21.33
N MET A 37 -1.77 -15.31 22.24
CA MET A 37 -1.69 -14.78 23.60
C MET A 37 -0.40 -14.00 23.81
N ILE A 38 -0.52 -12.79 24.32
CA ILE A 38 0.61 -12.03 24.87
C ILE A 38 0.53 -12.09 26.39
N CYS A 39 1.67 -12.37 27.01
CA CYS A 39 1.84 -12.34 28.45
C CYS A 39 2.85 -11.25 28.84
N LEU A 40 2.51 -10.46 29.85
CA LEU A 40 3.44 -9.63 30.57
C LEU A 40 3.89 -10.40 31.81
N MET A 41 5.18 -10.73 31.83
CA MET A 41 5.80 -11.55 32.84
C MET A 41 6.62 -10.69 33.81
N VAL A 42 6.69 -11.14 35.06
CA VAL A 42 7.63 -10.64 36.06
C VAL A 42 8.49 -11.79 36.58
N ALA A 43 9.81 -11.64 36.48
CA ALA A 43 10.76 -12.54 37.12
C ALA A 43 10.79 -12.28 38.63
N ASP A 44 10.63 -13.34 39.41
CA ASP A 44 10.80 -13.31 40.85
C ASP A 44 12.28 -13.46 41.20
N ALA A 45 12.81 -12.45 41.90
CA ALA A 45 14.21 -12.40 42.30
C ALA A 45 14.58 -13.51 43.29
N ASN A 46 13.60 -14.08 43.99
CA ASN A 46 13.83 -15.03 45.09
C ASN A 46 13.66 -16.50 44.68
N SER A 47 12.82 -16.78 43.68
CA SER A 47 12.49 -18.15 43.27
C SER A 47 13.09 -18.56 41.93
N GLY A 48 13.63 -17.61 41.15
CA GLY A 48 14.09 -17.86 39.78
C GLY A 48 12.96 -18.16 38.79
N GLY A 49 11.71 -18.18 39.24
CA GLY A 49 10.53 -18.36 38.42
C GLY A 49 9.99 -17.04 37.86
N ALA A 50 9.19 -17.12 36.79
CA ALA A 50 8.46 -15.98 36.26
C ALA A 50 6.95 -16.22 36.43
N SER A 51 6.21 -15.16 36.76
CA SER A 51 4.74 -15.20 36.83
C SER A 51 4.13 -14.18 35.86
N SER A 52 3.00 -14.54 35.27
CA SER A 52 2.24 -13.63 34.43
C SER A 52 1.43 -12.68 35.31
N ILE A 53 1.67 -11.37 35.15
CA ILE A 53 0.90 -10.31 35.83
C ILE A 53 -0.20 -9.73 34.94
N TRP A 54 -0.17 -10.06 33.65
CA TRP A 54 -1.23 -9.75 32.71
C TRP A 54 -1.12 -10.66 31.49
N ALA A 55 -2.26 -11.13 31.00
CA ALA A 55 -2.33 -11.90 29.77
C ALA A 55 -3.48 -11.38 28.90
N ARG A 56 -3.32 -11.47 27.59
CA ARG A 56 -4.37 -11.08 26.63
C ARG A 56 -4.39 -11.98 25.41
N HIS A 57 -5.58 -12.45 25.09
CA HIS A 57 -5.90 -13.17 23.87
C HIS A 57 -6.31 -12.22 22.73
N PHE A 58 -5.83 -12.49 21.52
CA PHE A 58 -6.15 -11.75 20.31
C PHE A 58 -6.85 -12.67 19.29
N GLY A 59 -8.01 -12.25 18.80
CA GLY A 59 -8.73 -12.99 17.75
C GLY A 59 -8.05 -12.95 16.37
N ASP A 60 -7.18 -11.95 16.14
CA ASP A 60 -6.41 -11.76 14.90
C ASP A 60 -4.92 -11.63 15.25
N LEU A 61 -4.06 -12.40 14.57
CA LEU A 61 -2.61 -12.33 14.76
C LEU A 61 -2.04 -10.97 14.37
N ALA A 62 -2.62 -10.29 13.37
CA ALA A 62 -2.15 -8.96 12.99
C ALA A 62 -2.39 -7.91 14.09
N ASP A 63 -3.43 -8.06 14.91
CA ASP A 63 -3.65 -7.19 16.06
C ASP A 63 -2.63 -7.46 17.17
N ARG A 64 -2.28 -8.73 17.41
CA ARG A 64 -1.20 -9.12 18.33
C ARG A 64 0.12 -8.52 17.87
N ASP A 65 0.48 -8.72 16.60
CA ASP A 65 1.76 -8.27 16.05
C ASP A 65 1.89 -6.75 16.12
N ALA A 66 0.82 -6.01 15.83
CA ALA A 66 0.82 -4.56 15.98
C ALA A 66 1.06 -4.09 17.42
N VAL A 67 0.63 -4.87 18.43
CA VAL A 67 0.91 -4.56 19.85
C VAL A 67 2.38 -4.87 20.18
N LEU A 68 2.89 -6.01 19.72
CA LEU A 68 4.28 -6.43 19.94
C LEU A 68 5.26 -5.44 19.30
N GLU A 69 5.00 -5.00 18.07
CA GLU A 69 5.78 -3.96 17.38
C GLU A 69 5.83 -2.66 18.19
N ARG A 70 4.72 -2.27 18.82
CA ARG A 70 4.70 -1.05 19.65
C ARG A 70 5.50 -1.18 20.94
N PHE A 71 5.52 -2.36 21.55
CA PHE A 71 6.44 -2.63 22.66
C PHE A 71 7.89 -2.55 22.17
N GLN A 72 8.25 -3.20 21.06
CA GLN A 72 9.59 -3.18 20.49
C GLN A 72 10.05 -1.77 20.14
N ALA A 73 9.21 -0.99 19.47
CA ALA A 73 9.46 0.42 19.11
C ALA A 73 9.45 1.39 20.31
N GLY A 74 9.11 0.92 21.51
CA GLY A 74 9.03 1.75 22.72
C GLY A 74 7.80 2.67 22.79
N ALA A 75 6.88 2.57 21.84
CA ALA A 75 5.61 3.31 21.85
C ALA A 75 4.63 2.81 22.93
N LEU A 76 4.83 1.59 23.43
CA LEU A 76 4.30 1.09 24.69
C LEU A 76 5.48 0.86 25.64
N ASP A 77 5.55 1.67 26.69
CA ASP A 77 6.61 1.58 27.69
C ASP A 77 6.36 0.38 28.61
N LEU A 78 7.17 -0.66 28.42
CA LEU A 78 7.09 -1.91 29.19
C LEU A 78 7.29 -1.66 30.69
N LEU A 79 8.29 -0.88 31.07
CA LEU A 79 8.64 -0.70 32.48
C LEU A 79 7.54 0.08 33.21
N PHE A 80 7.06 1.15 32.58
CA PHE A 80 5.94 1.94 33.12
C PHE A 80 4.67 1.09 33.26
N LEU A 81 4.26 0.41 32.18
CA LEU A 81 3.03 -0.37 32.18
C LEU A 81 3.09 -1.56 33.14
N ALA A 82 4.25 -2.19 33.31
CA ALA A 82 4.42 -3.27 34.27
C ALA A 82 4.25 -2.78 35.72
N HIS A 83 4.88 -1.66 36.07
CA HIS A 83 4.70 -1.08 37.41
C HIS A 83 3.25 -0.66 37.68
N VAL A 84 2.61 0.01 36.72
CA VAL A 84 1.20 0.38 36.86
C VAL A 84 0.32 -0.86 37.00
N THR A 85 0.61 -1.93 36.25
CA THR A 85 -0.12 -3.20 36.33
C THR A 85 0.02 -3.86 37.69
N MET A 86 1.21 -3.86 38.29
CA MET A 86 1.42 -4.41 39.62
C MET A 86 0.75 -3.61 40.73
N ILE A 87 0.71 -2.27 40.62
CA ILE A 87 0.18 -1.38 41.68
C ILE A 87 -1.34 -1.25 41.59
N PHE A 88 -1.86 -1.06 40.37
CA PHE A 88 -3.26 -0.68 40.13
C PHE A 88 -4.05 -1.76 39.37
N GLY A 89 -3.42 -2.90 39.06
CA GLY A 89 -4.04 -3.97 38.30
C GLY A 89 -4.03 -3.75 36.78
N PRO A 90 -4.65 -4.67 36.01
CA PRO A 90 -4.44 -4.80 34.58
C PRO A 90 -5.15 -3.75 33.70
N ALA A 91 -6.00 -2.90 34.28
CA ALA A 91 -6.87 -2.02 33.50
C ALA A 91 -6.08 -1.06 32.59
N ALA A 92 -4.95 -0.53 33.07
CA ALA A 92 -4.14 0.41 32.31
C ALA A 92 -3.47 -0.22 31.09
N ILE A 93 -2.84 -1.39 31.26
CA ILE A 93 -2.19 -2.12 30.15
C ILE A 93 -3.22 -2.66 29.15
N THR A 94 -4.38 -3.14 29.64
CA THR A 94 -5.49 -3.56 28.77
C THR A 94 -5.95 -2.39 27.91
N GLY A 95 -6.23 -1.23 28.51
CA GLY A 95 -6.65 -0.04 27.78
C GLY A 95 -5.60 0.53 26.82
N ALA A 96 -4.31 0.46 27.19
CA ALA A 96 -3.22 0.85 26.28
C ALA A 96 -3.15 -0.09 25.06
N THR A 97 -3.31 -1.38 25.30
CA THR A 97 -3.34 -2.41 24.25
C THR A 97 -4.57 -2.26 23.35
N ASP A 98 -5.76 -1.98 23.91
CA ASP A 98 -6.98 -1.71 23.14
C ASP A 98 -6.82 -0.52 22.19
N ARG A 99 -6.22 0.56 22.69
CA ARG A 99 -5.93 1.74 21.87
C ARG A 99 -4.93 1.43 20.76
N ALA A 100 -3.92 0.61 21.04
CA ALA A 100 -2.97 0.16 20.04
C ALA A 100 -3.65 -0.66 18.93
N VAL A 101 -4.47 -1.64 19.29
CA VAL A 101 -5.24 -2.46 18.35
C VAL A 101 -6.18 -1.60 17.52
N LYS A 102 -6.95 -0.70 18.15
CA LYS A 102 -7.88 0.19 17.44
C LYS A 102 -7.16 1.09 16.43
N ALA A 103 -6.00 1.63 16.81
CA ALA A 103 -5.19 2.43 15.90
C ALA A 103 -4.63 1.61 14.73
N ALA A 104 -4.16 0.38 15.00
CA ALA A 104 -3.65 -0.52 13.97
C ALA A 104 -4.73 -0.91 12.95
N ARG A 105 -5.93 -1.27 13.42
CA ARG A 105 -7.09 -1.56 12.55
C ARG A 105 -7.45 -0.36 11.67
N LYS A 106 -7.59 0.83 12.27
CA LYS A 106 -7.86 2.07 11.52
C LYS A 106 -6.80 2.33 10.44
N ASN A 107 -5.53 2.08 10.74
CA ASN A 107 -4.45 2.25 9.76
C ASN A 107 -4.52 1.20 8.65
N ARG A 108 -4.87 -0.05 8.96
CA ARG A 108 -5.09 -1.11 7.96
C ARG A 108 -6.24 -0.76 7.03
N ASP A 109 -7.37 -0.34 7.59
CA ASP A 109 -8.56 0.05 6.81
C ASP A 109 -8.25 1.26 5.90
N ALA A 110 -7.57 2.28 6.44
CA ALA A 110 -7.17 3.44 5.65
C ALA A 110 -6.18 3.09 4.53
N ARG A 111 -5.26 2.14 4.77
CA ARG A 111 -4.34 1.63 3.73
C ARG A 111 -5.11 0.86 2.66
N ALA A 112 -6.06 0.00 3.05
CA ALA A 112 -6.91 -0.74 2.12
C ALA A 112 -7.72 0.22 1.25
N GLU A 113 -8.39 1.21 1.83
CA GLU A 113 -9.16 2.22 1.08
C GLU A 113 -8.26 3.03 0.13
N THR A 114 -7.06 3.41 0.58
CA THR A 114 -6.08 4.14 -0.25
C THR A 114 -5.62 3.28 -1.43
N GLU A 115 -5.37 1.99 -1.19
CA GLU A 115 -4.96 1.06 -2.23
C GLU A 115 -6.08 0.79 -3.23
N GLU A 116 -7.31 0.58 -2.77
CA GLU A 116 -8.48 0.44 -3.63
C GLU A 116 -8.71 1.70 -4.48
N LYS A 117 -8.55 2.89 -3.90
CA LYS A 117 -8.62 4.14 -4.65
C LYS A 117 -7.49 4.22 -5.68
N ARG A 118 -6.27 3.87 -5.32
CA ARG A 118 -5.11 3.84 -6.23
C ARG A 118 -5.36 2.90 -7.41
N GLN A 119 -5.89 1.70 -7.16
CA GLN A 119 -6.22 0.72 -8.20
C GLN A 119 -7.34 1.21 -9.13
N ARG A 120 -8.36 1.88 -8.58
CA ARG A 120 -9.41 2.52 -9.40
C ARG A 120 -8.84 3.63 -10.26
N ASP A 121 -8.03 4.52 -9.68
CA ASP A 121 -7.42 5.65 -10.38
C ASP A 121 -6.35 5.19 -11.41
N HIS A 122 -5.71 4.04 -11.20
CA HIS A 122 -4.72 3.46 -12.14
C HIS A 122 -5.34 3.05 -13.47
N LYS A 123 -6.64 2.76 -13.49
CA LYS A 123 -7.38 2.46 -14.72
C LYS A 123 -7.76 3.71 -15.52
N VAL A 124 -7.64 4.90 -14.91
CA VAL A 124 -8.00 6.16 -15.56
C VAL A 124 -6.76 6.81 -16.13
N ILE A 125 -6.68 6.91 -17.46
CA ILE A 125 -5.59 7.60 -18.16
C ILE A 125 -6.11 8.93 -18.69
N ASN A 126 -5.38 10.01 -18.39
CA ASN A 126 -5.70 11.37 -18.77
C ASN A 126 -4.71 11.88 -19.82
N LEU A 127 -5.22 12.70 -20.74
CA LEU A 127 -4.44 13.44 -21.73
C LEU A 127 -4.22 14.88 -21.23
N TYR A 128 -2.97 15.29 -21.12
CA TYR A 128 -2.60 16.65 -20.73
C TYR A 128 -1.86 17.35 -21.85
N ALA A 129 -2.33 18.55 -22.20
CA ALA A 129 -1.65 19.46 -23.11
C ALA A 129 -1.10 20.63 -22.29
N LEU A 130 0.21 20.67 -22.10
CA LEU A 130 0.88 21.63 -21.21
C LEU A 130 1.69 22.64 -22.02
N ASP A 131 1.67 23.89 -21.58
CA ASP A 131 2.62 24.92 -22.02
C ASP A 131 3.75 25.01 -20.99
N THR A 132 4.98 24.79 -21.43
CA THR A 132 6.17 24.83 -20.56
C THR A 132 7.16 25.88 -21.05
N LYS A 133 8.07 26.34 -20.18
CA LYS A 133 9.17 27.24 -20.58
C LYS A 133 10.06 26.67 -21.70
N ARG A 134 10.05 25.35 -21.90
CA ARG A 134 10.90 24.63 -22.87
C ARG A 134 10.15 24.21 -24.14
N GLY A 135 8.90 24.63 -24.32
CA GLY A 135 8.05 24.29 -25.46
C GLY A 135 6.68 23.75 -25.06
N HIS A 136 5.98 23.20 -26.04
CA HIS A 136 4.61 22.70 -25.90
C HIS A 136 4.63 21.18 -25.70
N LYS A 137 4.05 20.67 -24.62
CA LYS A 137 4.15 19.26 -24.24
C LYS A 137 2.78 18.57 -24.30
N LEU A 138 2.77 17.32 -24.74
CA LEU A 138 1.60 16.44 -24.68
C LEU A 138 1.98 15.21 -23.86
N GLU A 139 1.09 14.80 -22.95
CA GLU A 139 1.37 13.74 -21.99
C GLU A 139 0.15 12.83 -21.80
N LEU A 140 0.43 11.55 -21.60
CA LEU A 140 -0.52 10.57 -21.08
C LEU A 140 -0.07 10.20 -19.66
N GLN A 141 -0.96 10.39 -18.69
CA GLN A 141 -0.70 10.09 -17.28
C GLN A 141 -1.85 9.30 -16.68
N ARG A 142 -1.57 8.27 -15.88
CA ARG A 142 -2.61 7.62 -15.06
C ARG A 142 -2.98 8.53 -13.91
N LYS A 143 -4.27 8.60 -13.56
CA LYS A 143 -4.74 9.41 -12.43
C LYS A 143 -4.11 8.99 -11.09
N SER A 144 -3.69 7.72 -10.97
CA SER A 144 -3.01 7.21 -9.77
C SER A 144 -1.59 7.74 -9.60
N ASP A 145 -0.96 8.25 -10.67
CA ASP A 145 0.44 8.65 -10.70
C ASP A 145 0.57 10.09 -11.23
N GLY A 146 1.36 10.93 -10.56
CA GLY A 146 1.66 12.28 -11.03
C GLY A 146 2.66 12.33 -12.19
N HIS A 147 3.17 11.17 -12.60
CA HIS A 147 4.17 11.03 -13.65
C HIS A 147 3.56 10.62 -14.99
N ALA A 148 4.13 11.17 -16.07
CA ALA A 148 3.76 10.83 -17.42
C ALA A 148 4.41 9.52 -17.88
N GLU A 149 3.59 8.53 -18.21
CA GLU A 149 4.05 7.26 -18.81
C GLU A 149 4.44 7.45 -20.28
N TRP A 150 3.84 8.44 -20.95
CA TRP A 150 4.30 8.91 -22.24
C TRP A 150 4.28 10.42 -22.30
N SER A 151 5.30 11.00 -22.94
CA SER A 151 5.29 12.40 -23.28
C SER A 151 6.08 12.74 -24.53
N VAL A 152 5.63 13.78 -25.22
CA VAL A 152 6.28 14.33 -26.40
C VAL A 152 6.29 15.86 -26.33
N ARG A 153 7.36 16.45 -26.86
CA ARG A 153 7.56 17.90 -26.90
C ARG A 153 7.51 18.39 -28.34
N TYR A 154 6.83 19.50 -28.55
CA TYR A 154 6.68 20.21 -29.81
C TYR A 154 7.29 21.61 -29.73
N ASP A 155 7.82 22.05 -30.85
CA ASP A 155 8.32 23.42 -31.02
C ASP A 155 7.17 24.40 -31.24
N ARG A 156 6.06 23.95 -31.83
CA ARG A 156 4.89 24.78 -32.13
C ARG A 156 3.64 24.28 -31.42
N ALA A 157 2.90 25.20 -30.80
CA ALA A 157 1.61 24.90 -30.14
C ALA A 157 0.63 24.22 -31.10
N SER A 158 0.61 24.64 -32.37
CA SER A 158 -0.28 24.09 -33.38
C SER A 158 -0.05 22.59 -33.64
N GLU A 159 1.18 22.12 -33.55
CA GLU A 159 1.53 20.71 -33.76
C GLU A 159 1.06 19.85 -32.59
N ARG A 160 1.34 20.31 -31.36
CA ARG A 160 0.81 19.71 -30.13
C ARG A 160 -0.71 19.62 -30.19
N ASP A 161 -1.35 20.74 -30.48
CA ASP A 161 -2.81 20.86 -30.48
C ASP A 161 -3.46 19.98 -31.54
N ARG A 162 -2.82 19.81 -32.70
CA ARG A 162 -3.29 18.93 -33.77
C ARG A 162 -3.31 17.46 -33.33
N LEU A 163 -2.21 16.97 -32.72
CA LEU A 163 -2.20 15.61 -32.18
C LEU A 163 -3.16 15.48 -30.98
N CYS A 164 -3.25 16.51 -30.14
CA CYS A 164 -4.18 16.55 -29.01
C CYS A 164 -5.65 16.41 -29.47
N ASP A 165 -6.05 17.13 -30.53
CA ASP A 165 -7.40 17.03 -31.10
C ASP A 165 -7.71 15.59 -31.55
N TRP A 166 -6.74 14.91 -32.17
CA TRP A 166 -6.88 13.51 -32.56
C TRP A 166 -6.97 12.58 -31.35
N LEU A 167 -6.05 12.70 -30.39
CA LEU A 167 -5.98 11.84 -29.21
C LEU A 167 -7.21 11.94 -28.31
N ARG A 168 -7.87 13.10 -28.23
CA ARG A 168 -9.13 13.26 -27.49
C ARG A 168 -10.20 12.25 -27.92
N TRP A 169 -10.17 11.83 -29.17
CA TRP A 169 -11.09 10.86 -29.75
C TRP A 169 -10.63 9.40 -29.60
N GLN A 170 -9.41 9.18 -29.10
CA GLN A 170 -8.82 7.85 -28.90
C GLN A 170 -8.79 7.44 -27.42
N LYS A 171 -9.60 8.07 -26.55
CA LYS A 171 -9.56 7.87 -25.10
C LYS A 171 -9.61 6.39 -24.68
N GLU A 172 -10.47 5.60 -25.31
CA GLU A 172 -10.61 4.16 -25.04
C GLU A 172 -9.35 3.35 -25.39
N ARG A 173 -8.47 3.89 -26.24
CA ARG A 173 -7.22 3.26 -26.69
C ARG A 173 -5.99 3.69 -25.89
N PHE A 174 -6.14 4.61 -24.92
CA PHE A 174 -4.99 5.11 -24.15
C PHE A 174 -4.24 4.00 -23.42
N GLY A 175 -4.94 2.99 -22.89
CA GLY A 175 -4.29 1.83 -22.28
C GLY A 175 -3.38 1.10 -23.28
N VAL A 176 -3.92 0.78 -24.46
CA VAL A 176 -3.19 0.11 -25.55
C VAL A 176 -1.96 0.92 -26.00
N PHE A 177 -2.08 2.25 -26.04
CA PHE A 177 -0.96 3.12 -26.37
C PHE A 177 0.15 3.05 -25.32
N LEU A 178 -0.21 3.11 -24.03
CA LEU A 178 0.79 3.01 -22.96
C LEU A 178 1.44 1.62 -22.93
N ASP A 179 0.68 0.55 -23.18
CA ASP A 179 1.23 -0.80 -23.32
C ASP A 179 2.24 -0.88 -24.49
N HIS A 180 1.90 -0.28 -25.63
CA HIS A 180 2.81 -0.17 -26.78
C HIS A 180 4.07 0.63 -26.46
N ALA A 181 3.96 1.73 -25.70
CA ALA A 181 5.14 2.50 -25.25
C ALA A 181 6.00 1.73 -24.25
N ALA A 182 5.41 0.90 -23.39
CA ALA A 182 6.15 0.05 -22.48
C ALA A 182 6.91 -1.06 -23.23
N GLU A 183 6.32 -1.61 -24.29
CA GLU A 183 6.92 -2.69 -25.09
C GLU A 183 7.98 -2.18 -26.07
N HIS A 184 7.71 -1.07 -26.77
CA HIS A 184 8.54 -0.60 -27.90
C HIS A 184 9.22 0.75 -27.65
N GLY A 185 8.95 1.40 -26.51
CA GLY A 185 9.50 2.69 -26.14
C GLY A 185 8.63 3.89 -26.56
N ALA A 186 8.84 5.02 -25.87
CA ALA A 186 8.05 6.25 -26.06
C ALA A 186 8.20 6.88 -27.45
N GLU A 187 9.36 6.72 -28.09
CA GLU A 187 9.59 7.24 -29.45
C GLU A 187 8.81 6.42 -30.49
N ALA A 188 8.75 5.10 -30.33
CA ALA A 188 7.97 4.22 -31.21
C ALA A 188 6.48 4.58 -31.14
N LEU A 189 5.95 4.76 -29.93
CA LEU A 189 4.58 5.24 -29.76
C LEU A 189 4.36 6.59 -30.45
N THR A 190 5.28 7.54 -30.27
CA THR A 190 5.15 8.87 -30.90
C THR A 190 5.01 8.77 -32.42
N ARG A 191 5.80 7.91 -33.07
CA ARG A 191 5.71 7.67 -34.53
C ARG A 191 4.36 7.06 -34.90
N LEU A 192 3.92 6.01 -34.19
CA LEU A 192 2.63 5.37 -34.39
C LEU A 192 1.46 6.38 -34.32
N LEU A 193 1.43 7.21 -33.26
CA LEU A 193 0.36 8.18 -33.06
C LEU A 193 0.32 9.23 -34.18
N ILE A 194 1.49 9.67 -34.66
CA ILE A 194 1.59 10.62 -35.77
C ILE A 194 1.09 9.99 -37.07
N ASP A 195 1.49 8.76 -37.37
CA ASP A 195 1.09 8.05 -38.59
C ASP A 195 -0.42 7.80 -38.62
N GLU A 196 -0.99 7.29 -37.53
CA GLU A 196 -2.44 7.07 -37.40
C GLU A 196 -3.24 8.38 -37.49
N MET A 197 -2.72 9.48 -36.94
CA MET A 197 -3.31 10.81 -37.07
C MET A 197 -3.35 11.25 -38.54
N PHE A 198 -2.24 11.14 -39.28
CA PHE A 198 -2.20 11.53 -40.69
C PHE A 198 -3.07 10.66 -41.59
N GLU A 199 -3.14 9.35 -41.33
CA GLU A 199 -4.05 8.45 -42.03
C GLU A 199 -5.51 8.88 -41.80
N THR A 200 -5.84 9.17 -40.54
CA THR A 200 -7.16 9.65 -40.13
C THR A 200 -7.53 10.94 -40.86
N GLU A 201 -6.64 11.93 -40.87
CA GLU A 201 -6.85 13.20 -41.58
C GLU A 201 -7.07 12.99 -43.08
N SER A 202 -6.27 12.10 -43.68
CA SER A 202 -6.38 11.77 -45.10
C SER A 202 -7.73 11.16 -45.43
N ARG A 203 -8.25 10.28 -44.56
CA ARG A 203 -9.59 9.69 -44.69
C ARG A 203 -10.68 10.76 -44.60
N ILE A 204 -10.64 11.60 -43.57
CA ILE A 204 -11.67 12.64 -43.34
C ILE A 204 -11.70 13.67 -44.46
N LYS A 205 -10.52 14.01 -45.00
CA LYS A 205 -10.41 14.91 -46.15
C LYS A 205 -11.08 14.31 -47.39
N LYS A 206 -10.92 13.00 -47.64
CA LYS A 206 -11.61 12.30 -48.73
C LYS A 206 -13.13 12.27 -48.52
N GLU A 207 -13.57 12.18 -47.28
CA GLU A 207 -15.00 12.20 -46.92
C GLU A 207 -15.62 13.61 -46.96
N GLY A 208 -14.83 14.67 -47.20
CA GLY A 208 -15.31 16.05 -47.21
C GLY A 208 -15.72 16.59 -45.82
N ARG A 209 -15.38 15.86 -44.75
CA ARG A 209 -15.76 16.17 -43.35
C ARG A 209 -14.70 16.98 -42.60
N GLY A 210 -13.59 17.32 -43.25
CA GLY A 210 -12.47 18.03 -42.63
C GLY A 210 -12.69 19.53 -42.58
N ALA A 211 -12.35 20.15 -41.45
CA ALA A 211 -12.17 21.60 -41.40
C ALA A 211 -10.92 21.97 -42.23
N GLY A 212 -11.00 23.02 -43.05
CA GLY A 212 -9.81 23.53 -43.75
C GLY A 212 -8.76 24.07 -42.76
N GLY A 213 -7.48 24.05 -43.16
CA GLY A 213 -6.37 24.68 -42.42
C GLY A 213 -5.51 23.72 -41.58
N MET A 214 -4.80 24.27 -40.59
CA MET A 214 -3.72 23.58 -39.84
C MET A 214 -4.21 22.58 -38.79
N ARG A 215 -5.50 22.58 -38.43
CA ARG A 215 -6.11 21.68 -37.42
C ARG A 215 -7.38 21.04 -37.99
N PRO A 216 -7.25 20.15 -38.99
CA PRO A 216 -8.41 19.61 -39.70
C PRO A 216 -9.31 18.73 -38.83
N LEU A 217 -8.77 18.19 -37.73
CA LEU A 217 -9.46 17.29 -36.81
C LEU A 217 -10.21 17.99 -35.68
N ARG A 218 -10.11 19.31 -35.57
CA ARG A 218 -10.69 20.07 -34.44
C ARG A 218 -12.20 19.84 -34.27
N MET A 219 -12.91 19.64 -35.38
CA MET A 219 -14.37 19.42 -35.40
C MET A 219 -14.75 18.01 -35.85
N TRP A 220 -13.81 17.07 -35.96
CA TRP A 220 -14.03 15.79 -36.62
C TRP A 220 -15.04 14.86 -35.91
N ARG A 221 -15.23 14.97 -34.59
CA ARG A 221 -16.39 14.33 -33.91
C ARG A 221 -17.32 15.35 -33.26
N GLY A 222 -17.54 16.48 -33.93
CA GLY A 222 -18.70 17.33 -33.66
C GLY A 222 -19.92 16.73 -34.35
N ASP A 223 -20.57 15.77 -33.69
CA ASP A 223 -22.03 15.62 -33.73
C ASP A 223 -22.62 16.38 -32.53
#